data_AF-D5G990-F1
#
_entry.id   AF-D5G990-F1
#
_cell.length_a   1.000
_cell.length_b   1.000
_cell.length_c   1.000
_cell.angle_alpha   90.00
_cell.angle_beta   90.00
_cell.angle_gamma   90.00
#
_symmetry.space_group_name_H-M   'P 1'
#
loop_
_entity.id
_entity.type
_entity.pdbx_description
1 polymer ?
#
loop_
_entity_poly.entity_id
_entity_poly.type
_entity_poly.pdbx_seq_one_letter_code
_entity_poly.pdbx_strand_id
1 'polypeptide(L)'
;MRALDSIRQEYRCLRQRTYEHRSLFHRPAYGTSWAKKTPEKDPYCLWTVTAGGDSLVAARHLWHYDYQPTVYYPKQSKNELYQRLTTQLKNLGVPFTEDFGGALKDTSHVVDAIFGFSFSGEVREPFPAVIRALKETTIPVTSIDAPSSWDIENGPPNEGPGQGFYPTALVSLTAPKPLAKFFHGRHFLGGRFVSPDIAQKYDLELPEYDGIDQIVELDPKTGQKLKL
;
A
#
# COMPACT_ATOMS: atom_id res chain seq x y z
N MET A 1 11.39 0.01 -15.11
CA MET A 1 10.72 -1.30 -14.90
C MET A 1 11.67 -2.49 -14.77
N ARG A 2 12.60 -2.75 -15.71
CA ARG A 2 13.54 -3.90 -15.62
C ARG A 2 14.37 -3.95 -14.32
N ALA A 3 14.76 -2.79 -13.81
CA ALA A 3 15.42 -2.65 -12.51
C ALA A 3 14.55 -3.20 -11.36
N LEU A 4 13.28 -2.80 -11.29
CA LEU A 4 12.34 -3.22 -10.26
C LEU A 4 12.06 -4.72 -10.32
N ASP A 5 11.99 -5.30 -11.52
CA ASP A 5 11.85 -6.76 -11.69
C ASP A 5 13.09 -7.51 -11.18
N SER A 6 14.29 -7.01 -11.47
CA SER A 6 15.54 -7.60 -10.95
C SER A 6 15.62 -7.50 -9.43
N ILE A 7 15.34 -6.33 -8.86
CA ILE A 7 15.31 -6.11 -7.40
C ILE A 7 14.26 -7.00 -6.76
N ARG A 8 13.09 -7.15 -7.38
CA ARG A 8 12.06 -8.08 -6.91
C ARG A 8 12.56 -9.51 -6.85
N GLN A 9 13.28 -9.96 -7.86
CA GLN A 9 13.75 -11.33 -7.95
C GLN A 9 14.89 -11.61 -6.96
N GLU A 10 15.78 -10.64 -6.79
CA GLU A 10 16.95 -10.69 -5.90
C GLU A 10 16.57 -10.54 -4.42
N TYR A 11 15.62 -9.67 -4.09
CA TYR A 11 15.23 -9.34 -2.72
C TYR A 11 13.84 -9.85 -2.31
N ARG A 12 13.39 -10.98 -2.89
CA ARG A 12 12.06 -11.59 -2.61
C ARG A 12 11.72 -11.69 -1.11
N CYS A 13 12.72 -11.89 -0.24
CA CYS A 13 12.56 -12.06 1.20
C CYS A 13 12.41 -10.73 1.99
N LEU A 14 12.95 -9.61 1.49
CA LEU A 14 13.06 -8.36 2.26
C LEU A 14 11.84 -7.43 2.17
N ARG A 15 10.88 -7.69 1.26
CA ARG A 15 9.66 -6.87 1.15
C ARG A 15 8.84 -6.82 2.44
N GLN A 16 8.89 -7.89 3.25
CA GLN A 16 8.14 -7.97 4.50
C GLN A 16 8.48 -6.82 5.46
N ARG A 17 9.72 -6.33 5.43
CA ARG A 17 10.19 -5.25 6.33
C ARG A 17 9.61 -3.88 6.01
N THR A 18 9.07 -3.68 4.81
CA THR A 18 8.52 -2.38 4.40
C THR A 18 7.34 -1.95 5.25
N TYR A 19 6.57 -2.92 5.76
CA TYR A 19 5.37 -2.69 6.56
C TYR A 19 5.67 -2.60 8.07
N GLU A 20 6.94 -2.69 8.48
CA GLU A 20 7.40 -2.58 9.87
C GLU A 20 7.34 -1.14 10.42
N HIS A 21 6.72 -0.19 9.71
CA HIS A 21 6.67 1.20 10.15
C HIS A 21 5.27 1.77 10.31
N ARG A 22 4.95 2.18 11.54
CA ARG A 22 3.64 2.73 11.95
C ARG A 22 3.23 3.99 11.18
N SER A 23 4.19 4.79 10.70
CA SER A 23 3.89 6.05 10.00
C SER A 23 3.24 5.87 8.61
N LEU A 24 3.28 4.67 8.03
CA LEU A 24 2.48 4.33 6.84
C LEU A 24 0.98 4.55 7.07
N PHE A 25 0.57 4.43 8.33
CA PHE A 25 -0.83 4.34 8.75
C PHE A 25 -1.20 5.43 9.76
N HIS A 26 -0.28 6.35 10.07
CA HIS A 26 -0.50 7.44 11.01
C HIS A 26 0.25 8.73 10.61
N ARG A 27 -0.51 9.74 10.18
CA ARG A 27 -0.21 11.16 10.37
C ARG A 27 -1.53 11.95 10.33
N PRO A 28 -1.90 12.72 11.36
CA PRO A 28 -2.94 13.73 11.23
C PRO A 28 -2.52 14.74 10.16
N ALA A 29 -3.49 15.31 9.43
CA ALA A 29 -3.27 16.32 8.40
C ALA A 29 -2.61 17.63 8.90
N TYR A 30 -2.26 17.72 10.18
CA TYR A 30 -1.74 18.92 10.82
C TYR A 30 -0.35 18.65 11.39
N GLY A 31 0.67 19.19 10.71
CA GLY A 31 2.05 19.13 11.13
C GLY A 31 2.23 19.75 12.51
N THR A 32 2.66 18.95 13.48
CA THR A 32 3.36 19.41 14.69
C THR A 32 4.24 18.28 15.22
N SER A 33 5.36 18.68 15.82
CA SER A 33 6.38 17.84 16.44
C SER A 33 5.83 16.79 17.40
N TRP A 34 6.63 15.73 17.63
CA TRP A 34 6.49 14.59 18.56
C TRP A 34 6.24 14.94 20.06
N ALA A 35 5.40 15.92 20.36
CA ALA A 35 4.92 16.19 21.70
C ALA A 35 3.73 15.28 21.99
N LYS A 36 3.97 14.33 22.88
CA LYS A 36 3.01 13.52 23.64
C LYS A 36 1.64 14.19 23.79
N LYS A 37 0.75 13.92 22.85
CA LYS A 37 -0.69 13.93 23.08
C LYS A 37 -1.18 12.57 22.61
N THR A 38 -1.35 11.65 23.55
CA THR A 38 -2.25 10.51 23.35
C THR A 38 -3.58 11.09 22.88
N PRO A 39 -4.07 10.77 21.68
CA PRO A 39 -5.41 11.16 21.28
C PRO A 39 -6.37 10.51 22.27
N GLU A 40 -7.15 11.35 22.91
CA GLU A 40 -8.23 10.98 23.82
C GLU A 40 -9.28 10.22 22.99
N LYS A 41 -9.21 8.88 23.03
CA LYS A 41 -9.96 7.90 22.22
C LYS A 41 -9.89 8.12 20.70
N ASP A 42 -9.17 7.25 19.98
CA ASP A 42 -9.68 6.79 18.68
C ASP A 42 -9.55 5.26 18.53
N PRO A 43 -10.47 4.49 19.16
CA PRO A 43 -10.36 3.03 19.25
C PRO A 43 -10.63 2.24 17.95
N TYR A 44 -10.92 2.85 16.79
CA TYR A 44 -11.41 2.08 15.63
C TYR A 44 -10.89 2.59 14.31
N CYS A 45 -9.61 2.36 14.03
CA CYS A 45 -9.17 2.24 12.65
C CYS A 45 -9.42 0.81 12.21
N LEU A 46 -10.64 0.55 11.71
CA LEU A 46 -10.92 -0.63 10.91
C LEU A 46 -10.23 -0.45 9.57
N TRP A 47 -9.36 -1.38 9.21
CA TRP A 47 -8.64 -1.36 7.94
C TRP A 47 -9.14 -2.51 7.09
N THR A 48 -9.84 -2.22 6.00
CA THR A 48 -10.10 -3.25 5.00
C THR A 48 -8.89 -3.38 4.09
N VAL A 49 -8.21 -4.52 4.14
CA VAL A 49 -7.02 -4.79 3.34
C VAL A 49 -7.37 -5.72 2.19
N THR A 50 -7.13 -5.27 0.97
CA THR A 50 -7.48 -6.02 -0.25
C THR A 50 -6.30 -6.82 -0.82
N ALA A 51 -6.58 -7.80 -1.66
CA ALA A 51 -5.73 -8.99 -1.86
C ALA A 51 -4.36 -8.77 -2.55
N GLY A 52 -3.28 -8.88 -1.78
CA GLY A 52 -1.88 -8.99 -2.23
C GLY A 52 -0.99 -9.57 -1.13
N GLY A 53 0.18 -10.13 -1.46
CA GLY A 53 1.10 -10.67 -0.45
C GLY A 53 1.53 -9.67 0.61
N ASP A 54 1.81 -8.49 0.10
CA ASP A 54 2.13 -7.26 0.81
C ASP A 54 1.04 -6.86 1.81
N SER A 55 -0.22 -7.15 1.46
CA SER A 55 -1.39 -6.74 2.22
C SER A 55 -1.61 -7.60 3.48
N LEU A 56 -1.35 -8.91 3.40
CA LEU A 56 -1.37 -9.79 4.58
C LEU A 56 -0.28 -9.42 5.60
N VAL A 57 0.89 -8.99 5.11
CA VAL A 57 1.96 -8.50 5.97
C VAL A 57 1.55 -7.18 6.62
N ALA A 58 1.03 -6.24 5.84
CA ALA A 58 0.53 -4.97 6.36
C ALA A 58 -0.53 -5.16 7.46
N ALA A 59 -1.51 -6.05 7.25
CA ALA A 59 -2.53 -6.37 8.26
C ALA A 59 -1.92 -6.91 9.57
N ARG A 60 -0.88 -7.74 9.50
CA ARG A 60 -0.19 -8.26 10.68
C ARG A 60 0.51 -7.15 11.46
N HIS A 61 1.19 -6.24 10.77
CA HIS A 61 1.85 -5.10 11.40
C HIS A 61 0.85 -4.09 11.97
N LEU A 62 -0.25 -3.82 11.27
CA LEU A 62 -1.36 -3.01 11.77
C LEU A 62 -1.89 -3.55 13.10
N TRP A 63 -2.11 -4.86 13.20
CA TRP A 63 -2.50 -5.50 14.47
C TRP A 63 -1.48 -5.24 15.59
N HIS A 64 -0.18 -5.39 15.31
CA HIS A 64 0.88 -5.11 16.30
C HIS A 64 1.03 -3.62 16.67
N TYR A 65 0.43 -2.70 15.92
CA TYR A 65 0.38 -1.27 16.25
C TYR A 65 -0.93 -0.86 16.92
N ASP A 66 -1.68 -1.84 17.44
CA ASP A 66 -2.96 -1.68 18.13
C ASP A 66 -4.12 -1.19 17.23
N TYR A 67 -4.05 -1.45 15.92
CA TYR A 67 -5.20 -1.26 15.01
C TYR A 67 -6.09 -2.50 14.95
N GLN A 68 -7.29 -2.36 14.37
CA GLN A 68 -8.26 -3.44 14.21
C GLN A 68 -8.45 -3.81 12.71
N PRO A 69 -7.45 -4.42 12.06
CA PRO A 69 -7.56 -4.76 10.65
C PRO A 69 -8.63 -5.82 10.40
N THR A 70 -9.35 -5.70 9.29
CA THR A 70 -10.22 -6.74 8.73
C THR A 70 -9.77 -7.05 7.32
N VAL A 71 -9.55 -8.32 6.98
CA VAL A 71 -8.98 -8.68 5.68
C VAL A 71 -10.08 -9.14 4.73
N TYR A 72 -10.19 -8.47 3.57
CA TYR A 72 -11.03 -8.94 2.46
C TYR A 72 -10.15 -9.68 1.45
N TYR A 73 -10.20 -11.01 1.46
CA TYR A 73 -9.32 -11.85 0.63
C TYR A 73 -10.10 -12.85 -0.24
N PRO A 74 -10.82 -12.37 -1.28
CA PRO A 74 -11.76 -13.20 -2.05
C PRO A 74 -11.08 -14.24 -2.95
N LYS A 75 -9.84 -13.99 -3.38
CA LYS A 75 -9.06 -14.91 -4.22
C LYS A 75 -7.79 -15.35 -3.49
N GLN A 76 -7.93 -16.42 -2.70
CA GLN A 76 -6.81 -16.97 -1.94
C GLN A 76 -5.87 -17.78 -2.84
N SER A 77 -4.57 -17.49 -2.75
CA SER A 77 -3.56 -18.20 -3.51
C SER A 77 -3.22 -19.54 -2.86
N LYS A 78 -2.91 -20.55 -3.68
CA LYS A 78 -2.42 -21.86 -3.23
C LYS A 78 -0.94 -21.86 -2.83
N ASN A 79 -0.24 -20.74 -3.01
CA ASN A 79 1.17 -20.64 -2.65
C ASN A 79 1.34 -20.65 -1.12
N GLU A 80 2.24 -21.52 -0.65
CA GLU A 80 2.51 -21.78 0.75
C GLU A 80 2.85 -20.51 1.55
N LEU A 81 3.55 -19.54 0.94
CA LEU A 81 3.87 -18.27 1.58
C LEU A 81 2.61 -17.53 2.03
N TYR A 82 1.61 -17.44 1.16
CA TYR A 82 0.35 -16.74 1.47
C TYR A 82 -0.48 -17.52 2.49
N GLN A 83 -0.43 -18.85 2.45
CA GLN A 83 -1.08 -19.68 3.47
C GLN A 83 -0.46 -19.44 4.85
N ARG A 84 0.87 -19.39 4.94
CA ARG A 84 1.59 -19.07 6.19
C ARG A 84 1.25 -17.68 6.71
N LEU A 85 1.17 -16.66 5.85
CA LEU A 85 0.76 -15.31 6.23
C LEU A 85 -0.69 -15.27 6.74
N THR A 86 -1.61 -15.96 6.06
CA THR A 86 -2.99 -16.11 6.51
C THR A 86 -3.07 -16.80 7.88
N THR A 87 -2.28 -17.86 8.11
CA THR A 87 -2.20 -18.51 9.43
C THR A 87 -1.71 -17.57 10.52
N GLN A 88 -0.70 -16.73 10.23
CA GLN A 88 -0.24 -15.71 11.19
C GLN A 88 -1.36 -14.76 11.59
N LEU A 89 -2.13 -14.26 10.62
CA LEU A 89 -3.28 -13.37 10.89
C LEU A 89 -4.37 -14.06 11.70
N LYS A 90 -4.70 -15.32 11.38
CA LYS A 90 -5.66 -16.13 12.15
C LYS A 90 -5.21 -16.34 13.59
N ASN A 91 -3.92 -16.62 13.82
CA ASN A 91 -3.37 -16.79 15.16
C ASN A 91 -3.41 -15.51 16.00
N LEU A 92 -3.41 -14.34 15.35
CA LEU A 92 -3.61 -13.03 15.99
C LEU A 92 -5.08 -12.67 16.17
N GLY A 93 -6.02 -13.50 15.70
CA GLY A 93 -7.45 -13.23 15.77
C GLY A 93 -7.91 -12.13 14.81
N VAL A 94 -7.15 -11.83 13.74
CA VAL A 94 -7.55 -10.85 12.73
C VAL A 94 -8.73 -11.41 11.92
N PRO A 95 -9.89 -10.71 11.85
CA PRO A 95 -11.05 -11.16 11.12
C PRO A 95 -10.84 -11.13 9.60
N PHE A 96 -11.46 -12.08 8.92
CA PHE A 96 -11.58 -12.11 7.46
C PHE A 96 -13.05 -11.95 7.09
N THR A 97 -13.34 -11.12 6.09
CA THR A 97 -14.69 -10.87 5.59
C THR A 97 -14.82 -11.28 4.13
N GLU A 98 -16.00 -11.76 3.76
CA GLU A 98 -16.44 -11.95 2.38
C GLU A 98 -17.36 -10.81 1.91
N ASP A 99 -17.89 -10.01 2.84
CA ASP A 99 -18.71 -8.83 2.56
C ASP A 99 -17.85 -7.56 2.66
N PHE A 100 -17.28 -7.17 1.52
CA PHE A 100 -16.51 -5.92 1.42
C PHE A 100 -17.38 -4.69 1.67
N GLY A 101 -18.62 -4.68 1.17
CA GLY A 101 -19.52 -3.53 1.27
C GLY A 101 -19.99 -3.28 2.70
N GLY A 102 -20.28 -4.34 3.45
CA GLY A 102 -20.56 -4.28 4.89
C GLY A 102 -19.35 -3.82 5.68
N ALA A 103 -18.19 -4.44 5.47
CA ALA A 103 -16.95 -4.06 6.16
C ALA A 103 -16.54 -2.60 5.91
N LEU A 104 -16.78 -2.08 4.70
CA LEU A 104 -16.50 -0.69 4.36
C LEU A 104 -17.29 0.31 5.20
N LYS A 105 -18.52 -0.02 5.64
CA LYS A 105 -19.35 0.90 6.45
C LYS A 105 -18.80 1.13 7.85
N ASP A 106 -18.16 0.11 8.42
CA ASP A 106 -17.54 0.15 9.73
C ASP A 106 -16.05 0.51 9.65
N THR A 107 -15.53 0.78 8.44
CA THR A 107 -14.12 1.08 8.16
C THR A 107 -13.85 2.58 8.24
N SER A 108 -12.74 2.97 8.87
CA SER A 108 -12.30 4.38 8.90
C SER A 108 -11.12 4.66 7.96
N HIS A 109 -10.47 3.62 7.43
CA HIS A 109 -9.40 3.73 6.45
C HIS A 109 -9.30 2.45 5.59
N VAL A 110 -9.07 2.57 4.29
CA VAL A 110 -8.94 1.41 3.39
C VAL A 110 -7.52 1.27 2.85
N VAL A 111 -6.97 0.05 2.87
CA VAL A 111 -5.73 -0.30 2.15
C VAL A 111 -6.08 -0.97 0.85
N ASP A 112 -5.82 -0.25 -0.22
CA ASP A 112 -5.87 -0.76 -1.58
C ASP A 112 -4.56 -1.47 -1.91
N ALA A 113 -4.60 -2.80 -1.90
CA ALA A 113 -3.50 -3.67 -2.29
C ALA A 113 -3.99 -4.81 -3.19
N ILE A 114 -5.04 -4.57 -3.99
CA ILE A 114 -5.61 -5.55 -4.94
C ILE A 114 -4.60 -5.87 -6.04
N PHE A 115 -4.03 -4.83 -6.65
CA PHE A 115 -3.12 -4.94 -7.77
C PHE A 115 -1.88 -4.08 -7.54
N GLY A 116 -0.70 -4.71 -7.59
CA GLY A 116 0.57 -4.00 -7.61
C GLY A 116 1.11 -3.84 -9.03
N PHE A 117 2.37 -3.42 -9.15
CA PHE A 117 2.99 -3.09 -10.44
C PHE A 117 3.05 -4.22 -11.49
N SER A 118 2.89 -5.48 -11.09
CA SER A 118 2.93 -6.62 -12.01
C SER A 118 1.56 -7.03 -12.57
N PHE A 119 0.51 -6.29 -12.22
CA PHE A 119 -0.79 -6.51 -12.84
C PHE A 119 -0.80 -5.96 -14.27
N SER A 120 -1.33 -6.74 -15.19
CA SER A 120 -1.60 -6.33 -16.56
C SER A 120 -2.88 -6.99 -17.06
N GLY A 121 -3.57 -6.30 -17.96
CA GLY A 121 -4.83 -6.76 -18.54
C GLY A 121 -6.08 -6.31 -17.78
N GLU A 122 -7.20 -6.97 -18.06
CA GLU A 122 -8.51 -6.54 -17.57
C GLU A 122 -8.77 -6.94 -16.13
N VAL A 123 -9.42 -6.03 -15.39
CA VAL A 123 -9.89 -6.28 -14.04
C VAL A 123 -11.09 -7.23 -14.09
N ARG A 124 -10.92 -8.44 -13.52
CA ARG A 124 -11.95 -9.49 -13.48
C ARG A 124 -12.61 -9.58 -12.10
N GLU A 125 -13.85 -10.07 -12.08
CA GLU A 125 -14.62 -10.30 -10.84
C GLU A 125 -13.81 -11.04 -9.75
N PRO A 126 -13.96 -10.69 -8.46
CA PRO A 126 -14.92 -9.72 -7.89
C PRO A 126 -14.42 -8.27 -7.81
N PHE A 127 -13.25 -7.98 -8.38
CA PHE A 127 -12.55 -6.71 -8.15
C PHE A 127 -13.20 -5.46 -8.78
N PRO A 128 -13.95 -5.51 -9.91
CA PRO A 128 -14.62 -4.33 -10.43
C PRO A 128 -15.56 -3.67 -9.42
N ALA A 129 -16.34 -4.48 -8.67
CA ALA A 129 -17.26 -3.98 -7.65
C ALA A 129 -16.51 -3.33 -6.47
N VAL A 130 -15.40 -3.94 -6.05
CA VAL A 130 -14.54 -3.42 -4.96
C VAL A 130 -13.96 -2.07 -5.35
N ILE A 131 -13.39 -1.95 -6.57
CA ILE A 131 -12.77 -0.70 -7.03
C ILE A 131 -13.81 0.42 -7.19
N ARG A 132 -15.03 0.10 -7.65
CA ARG A 132 -16.13 1.08 -7.66
C ARG A 132 -16.47 1.56 -6.25
N ALA A 133 -16.56 0.66 -5.28
CA ALA A 133 -16.78 1.03 -3.89
C ALA A 133 -15.63 1.89 -3.30
N LEU A 134 -14.37 1.62 -3.67
CA LEU A 134 -13.22 2.46 -3.31
C LEU A 134 -13.28 3.86 -3.94
N LYS A 135 -13.85 3.98 -5.14
CA LYS A 135 -14.05 5.27 -5.80
C LYS A 135 -15.19 6.07 -5.16
N GLU A 136 -16.27 5.40 -4.79
CA GLU A 136 -17.51 6.03 -4.29
C GLU A 136 -17.45 6.38 -2.80
N THR A 137 -16.51 5.79 -2.05
CA THR A 137 -16.38 6.05 -0.61
C THR A 137 -15.78 7.42 -0.31
N THR A 138 -16.16 7.97 0.84
CA THR A 138 -15.52 9.16 1.44
C THR A 138 -14.41 8.79 2.41
N ILE A 139 -14.25 7.51 2.71
CA ILE A 139 -13.22 6.99 3.60
C ILE A 139 -11.85 7.12 2.91
N PRO A 140 -10.81 7.60 3.61
CA PRO A 140 -9.47 7.67 3.04
C PRO A 140 -8.95 6.33 2.55
N VAL A 141 -8.39 6.32 1.34
CA VAL A 141 -7.81 5.12 0.71
C VAL A 141 -6.29 5.31 0.57
N THR A 142 -5.52 4.31 0.99
CA THR A 142 -4.08 4.22 0.74
C THR A 142 -3.78 3.08 -0.20
N SER A 143 -3.26 3.41 -1.39
CA SER A 143 -2.84 2.41 -2.36
C SER A 143 -1.39 2.01 -2.15
N ILE A 144 -1.15 0.70 -2.12
CA ILE A 144 0.17 0.11 -1.99
C ILE A 144 0.71 -0.20 -3.37
N ASP A 145 1.88 0.36 -3.65
CA ASP A 145 2.66 0.24 -4.87
C ASP A 145 2.07 0.93 -6.10
N ALA A 146 0.81 0.65 -6.41
CA ALA A 146 0.03 1.25 -7.49
C ALA A 146 -1.44 1.33 -7.07
N PRO A 147 -2.18 2.40 -7.40
CA PRO A 147 -3.63 2.39 -7.26
C PRO A 147 -4.25 1.31 -8.16
N SER A 148 -5.15 0.52 -7.60
CA SER A 148 -5.78 -0.56 -8.34
C SER A 148 -6.51 -0.05 -9.59
N SER A 149 -6.34 -0.78 -10.70
CA SER A 149 -6.82 -0.42 -12.04
C SER A 149 -6.05 0.70 -12.75
N TRP A 150 -5.02 1.30 -12.16
CA TRP A 150 -4.14 2.22 -12.89
C TRP A 150 -3.14 1.46 -13.76
N ASP A 151 -2.88 1.99 -14.95
CA ASP A 151 -1.79 1.55 -15.79
C ASP A 151 -0.46 2.06 -15.23
N ILE A 152 0.58 1.21 -15.26
CA ILE A 152 1.86 1.51 -14.62
C ILE A 152 2.63 2.62 -15.32
N GLU A 153 2.42 2.77 -16.63
CA GLU A 153 3.11 3.76 -17.47
C GLU A 153 2.25 5.01 -17.67
N ASN A 154 0.96 4.82 -17.93
CA ASN A 154 0.03 5.87 -18.37
C ASN A 154 -0.88 6.41 -17.26
N GLY A 155 -0.86 5.81 -16.06
CA GLY A 155 -1.62 6.28 -14.90
C GLY A 155 -3.11 5.88 -14.93
N PRO A 156 -4.02 6.76 -14.48
CA PRO A 156 -5.43 6.42 -14.29
C PRO A 156 -6.11 6.05 -15.62
N PRO A 157 -7.00 5.04 -15.63
CA PRO A 157 -7.66 4.61 -16.86
C PRO A 157 -8.76 5.60 -17.29
N ASN A 158 -8.94 5.75 -18.60
CA ASN A 158 -10.00 6.60 -19.17
C ASN A 158 -11.39 5.98 -19.08
N GLU A 159 -11.49 4.66 -18.88
CA GLU A 159 -12.74 3.90 -18.81
C GLU A 159 -12.61 2.71 -17.84
N GLY A 160 -13.73 2.03 -17.55
CA GLY A 160 -13.75 0.86 -16.68
C GLY A 160 -13.85 1.19 -15.18
N PRO A 161 -13.70 0.17 -14.29
CA PRO A 161 -14.02 0.31 -12.87
C PRO A 161 -13.12 1.31 -12.13
N GLY A 162 -11.87 1.50 -12.57
CA GLY A 162 -10.93 2.47 -12.00
C GLY A 162 -11.07 3.90 -12.53
N GLN A 163 -11.97 4.17 -13.48
CA GLN A 163 -12.12 5.50 -14.04
C GLN A 163 -12.54 6.50 -12.94
N GLY A 164 -11.68 7.48 -12.68
CA GLY A 164 -11.91 8.49 -11.64
C GLY A 164 -11.62 8.02 -10.22
N PHE A 165 -10.99 6.85 -10.02
CA PHE A 165 -10.48 6.44 -8.72
C PHE A 165 -9.14 7.10 -8.42
N TYR A 166 -9.08 7.89 -7.35
CA TYR A 166 -7.86 8.54 -6.86
C TYR A 166 -7.73 8.30 -5.35
N PRO A 167 -6.72 7.54 -4.88
CA PRO A 167 -6.53 7.33 -3.45
C PRO A 167 -6.04 8.60 -2.76
N THR A 168 -6.25 8.68 -1.45
CA THR A 168 -5.77 9.80 -0.62
C THR A 168 -4.24 9.76 -0.46
N ALA A 169 -3.67 8.57 -0.41
CA ALA A 169 -2.23 8.35 -0.31
C ALA A 169 -1.75 7.21 -1.21
N LEU A 170 -0.51 7.33 -1.66
CA LEU A 170 0.21 6.31 -2.43
C LEU A 170 1.49 5.93 -1.69
N VAL A 171 1.75 4.64 -1.54
CA VAL A 171 3.01 4.11 -0.99
C VAL A 171 3.74 3.35 -2.10
N SER A 172 4.70 3.99 -2.75
CA SER A 172 5.56 3.28 -3.71
C SER A 172 6.55 2.38 -2.99
N LEU A 173 6.70 1.14 -3.45
CA LEU A 173 7.70 0.21 -2.90
C LEU A 173 8.95 0.19 -3.78
N THR A 174 10.13 0.20 -3.15
CA THR A 174 11.46 0.19 -3.80
C THR A 174 11.79 1.48 -4.54
N ALA A 175 10.98 1.84 -5.54
CA ALA A 175 11.03 3.13 -6.22
C ALA A 175 9.62 3.48 -6.76
N PRO A 176 9.30 4.78 -6.94
CA PRO A 176 8.09 5.21 -7.61
C PRO A 176 8.02 4.71 -9.05
N LYS A 177 6.83 4.31 -9.50
CA LYS A 177 6.58 3.89 -10.89
C LYS A 177 6.20 5.12 -11.72
N PRO A 178 6.27 5.04 -13.07
CA PRO A 178 5.86 6.15 -13.93
C PRO A 178 4.44 6.67 -13.66
N LEU A 179 3.49 5.81 -13.28
CA LEU A 179 2.13 6.19 -12.85
C LEU A 179 2.10 7.25 -11.74
N ALA A 180 3.14 7.34 -10.89
CA ALA A 180 3.19 8.30 -9.81
C ALA A 180 3.22 9.76 -10.32
N LYS A 181 3.57 9.97 -11.60
CA LYS A 181 3.46 11.26 -12.32
C LYS A 181 2.06 11.84 -12.31
N PHE A 182 1.05 10.98 -12.29
CA PHE A 182 -0.36 11.34 -12.35
C PHE A 182 -1.02 11.44 -10.97
N PHE A 183 -0.26 11.16 -9.91
CA PHE A 183 -0.77 11.17 -8.55
C PHE A 183 -0.57 12.54 -7.88
N HIS A 184 -1.59 13.03 -7.18
CA HIS A 184 -1.61 14.37 -6.59
C HIS A 184 -1.89 14.39 -5.08
N GLY A 185 -1.97 13.22 -4.43
CA GLY A 185 -2.17 13.10 -2.98
C GLY A 185 -0.85 13.02 -2.21
N ARG A 186 -0.91 12.43 -1.00
CA ARG A 186 0.30 12.21 -0.18
C ARG A 186 1.07 11.00 -0.68
N HIS A 187 2.33 11.19 -1.04
CA HIS A 187 3.15 10.13 -1.64
C HIS A 187 4.27 9.73 -0.70
N PHE A 188 4.39 8.43 -0.42
CA PHE A 188 5.46 7.86 0.38
C PHE A 188 6.28 6.88 -0.45
N LEU A 189 7.57 6.81 -0.15
CA LEU A 189 8.45 5.76 -0.62
C LEU A 189 8.81 4.83 0.53
N GLY A 190 8.48 3.55 0.39
CA GLY A 190 8.89 2.48 1.28
C GLY A 190 9.85 1.49 0.60
N GLY A 191 10.40 0.57 1.39
CA GLY A 191 11.28 -0.49 0.89
C GLY A 191 12.76 -0.14 1.04
N ARG A 192 13.13 0.27 2.26
CA ARG A 192 14.50 0.60 2.67
C ARG A 192 15.39 -0.64 2.78
N PHE A 193 15.62 -1.30 1.65
CA PHE A 193 16.47 -2.50 1.55
C PHE A 193 17.32 -2.51 0.27
N VAL A 194 17.22 -1.48 -0.58
CA VAL A 194 18.02 -1.36 -1.80
C VAL A 194 19.46 -1.04 -1.41
N SER A 195 20.41 -1.89 -1.81
CA SER A 195 21.83 -1.64 -1.54
C SER A 195 22.38 -0.52 -2.44
N PRO A 196 23.47 0.16 -2.03
CA PRO A 196 24.14 1.16 -2.85
C PRO A 196 24.54 0.63 -4.23
N ASP A 197 25.03 -0.60 -4.33
CA ASP A 197 25.43 -1.22 -5.60
C ASP A 197 24.26 -1.37 -6.56
N ILE A 198 23.08 -1.74 -6.05
CA ILE A 198 21.86 -1.88 -6.85
C ILE A 198 21.33 -0.52 -7.27
N ALA A 199 21.35 0.46 -6.37
CA ALA A 199 20.98 1.83 -6.69
C ALA A 199 21.87 2.38 -7.81
N GLN A 200 23.20 2.21 -7.71
CA GLN A 200 24.15 2.62 -8.73
C GLN A 200 23.95 1.87 -10.06
N LYS A 201 23.77 0.55 -10.02
CA LYS A 201 23.58 -0.30 -11.20
C LYS A 201 22.37 0.11 -12.04
N TYR A 202 21.33 0.64 -11.40
CA TYR A 202 20.08 1.03 -12.05
C TYR A 202 19.83 2.54 -12.04
N ASP A 203 20.84 3.35 -11.71
CA ASP A 203 20.76 4.82 -11.66
C ASP A 203 19.59 5.35 -10.79
N LEU A 204 19.35 4.71 -9.65
CA LEU A 204 18.27 5.06 -8.72
C LEU A 204 18.71 6.14 -7.74
N GLU A 205 18.11 7.33 -7.84
CA GLU A 205 18.33 8.44 -6.90
C GLU A 205 17.41 8.33 -5.65
N LEU A 206 17.67 7.37 -4.76
CA LEU A 206 16.83 7.14 -3.58
C LEU A 206 16.97 8.26 -2.52
N PRO A 207 15.85 8.75 -1.93
CA PRO A 207 15.89 9.70 -0.83
C PRO A 207 16.50 9.09 0.44
N GLU A 208 17.01 9.96 1.31
CA GLU A 208 17.44 9.56 2.65
C GLU A 208 16.23 9.24 3.54
N TYR A 209 16.36 8.18 4.33
CA TYR A 209 15.39 7.80 5.35
C TYR A 209 15.89 8.30 6.71
N ASP A 210 15.03 8.97 7.47
CA ASP A 210 15.39 9.47 8.79
C ASP A 210 15.53 8.32 9.80
N GLY A 211 16.59 8.34 10.61
CA GLY A 211 16.86 7.35 11.66
C GLY A 211 16.61 5.90 11.23
N ILE A 212 15.62 5.26 11.87
CA ILE A 212 15.19 3.87 11.61
C ILE A 212 13.91 3.76 10.77
N ASP A 213 13.44 4.88 10.21
CA ASP A 213 12.19 4.92 9.45
C ASP A 213 12.28 4.01 8.21
N GLN A 214 11.20 3.30 7.91
CA GLN A 214 11.11 2.44 6.72
C GLN A 214 10.40 3.12 5.54
N ILE A 215 9.95 4.35 5.75
CA ILE A 215 9.31 5.18 4.73
C ILE A 215 9.83 6.61 4.76
N VAL A 216 9.68 7.32 3.66
CA VAL A 216 9.87 8.77 3.55
C VAL A 216 8.75 9.38 2.73
N GLU A 217 8.23 10.53 3.17
CA GLU A 217 7.22 11.29 2.43
C GLU A 217 7.92 12.07 1.30
N LEU A 218 7.46 11.89 0.07
CA LEU A 218 8.01 12.55 -1.11
C LEU A 218 7.31 13.90 -1.30
N ASP A 219 8.09 14.97 -1.51
CA ASP A 219 7.56 16.31 -1.74
C ASP A 219 6.87 16.38 -3.14
N PRO A 220 5.59 16.79 -3.20
CA PRO A 220 4.86 16.98 -4.46
C PRO A 220 5.51 17.99 -5.43
N LYS A 221 6.29 18.97 -4.93
CA LYS A 221 6.89 20.06 -5.70
C LYS A 221 8.28 19.77 -6.22
N THR A 222 9.10 19.02 -5.47
CA THR A 222 10.38 18.50 -5.99
C THR A 222 10.20 17.19 -6.75
N GLY A 223 8.93 16.80 -6.96
CA GLY A 223 8.43 15.62 -7.64
C GLY A 223 9.47 14.84 -8.43
N GLN A 224 9.61 13.57 -8.08
CA GLN A 224 9.95 12.54 -9.07
C GLN A 224 11.31 12.72 -9.77
N LYS A 225 12.29 13.41 -9.17
CA LYS A 225 13.70 13.21 -9.55
C LYS A 225 14.25 11.87 -9.05
N LEU A 226 13.43 10.83 -9.09
CA LEU A 226 13.92 9.47 -9.17
C LEU A 226 13.98 9.19 -10.66
N LYS A 227 15.15 9.46 -11.25
CA LYS A 227 15.43 8.93 -12.59
C LYS A 227 15.24 7.42 -12.53
N LEU A 228 14.49 6.90 -13.50
CA LEU A 228 14.29 5.48 -13.77
C LEU A 228 14.75 5.20 -15.19
#